data_AF-A0A7V4SX93-F1
#
_entry.id   AF-A0A7V4SX93-F1
#
_cell.length_a   1.000
_cell.length_b   1.000
_cell.length_c   1.000
_cell.angle_alpha   90.00
_cell.angle_beta   90.00
_cell.angle_gamma   90.00
#
_symmetry.space_group_name_H-M   'P 1'
#
loop_
_entity.id
_entity.type
_entity.pdbx_description
1 polymer ?
#
loop_
_entity_poly.entity_id
_entity_poly.type
_entity_poly.pdbx_seq_one_letter_code
_entity_poly.pdbx_strand_id
1 'polypeptide(L)'
;MRTQDRIGALLLECLTDVATLLDRARTVAIDQRNALVASDPEGIVRTCKAEEDLLRRIAECDRRAADVATELANWAGLDPDEVNVSSIVEAAGPELGPPIRTELIRIANLAKEVRELSEINHKLLSNGLEVIACCLRTLGTEPGQSAYSKDGELVESRPCIISLDRKA
;
A
#
# COMPACT_ATOMS: atom_id res chain seq x y z
N MET A 1 -19.72 33.97 -10.47
CA MET A 1 -19.61 32.56 -10.03
C MET A 1 -20.55 32.37 -8.86
N ARG A 2 -21.44 31.38 -8.93
CA ARG A 2 -22.28 31.03 -7.77
C ARG A 2 -21.38 30.32 -6.75
N THR A 3 -21.66 30.47 -5.46
CA THR A 3 -20.86 29.86 -4.38
C THR A 3 -20.72 28.33 -4.56
N GLN A 4 -21.77 27.70 -5.08
CA GLN A 4 -21.81 26.29 -5.50
C GLN A 4 -20.71 25.92 -6.50
N ASP A 5 -20.56 26.69 -7.59
CA ASP A 5 -19.56 26.42 -8.65
C ASP A 5 -18.14 26.48 -8.09
N ARG A 6 -17.90 27.35 -7.11
CA ARG A 6 -16.60 27.49 -6.45
C ARG A 6 -16.28 26.28 -5.56
N ILE A 7 -17.24 25.81 -4.77
CA ILE A 7 -17.07 24.63 -3.90
C ILE A 7 -16.92 23.36 -4.76
N GLY A 8 -17.74 23.22 -5.82
CA GLY A 8 -17.63 22.11 -6.76
C GLY A 8 -16.28 22.08 -7.50
N ALA A 9 -15.75 23.23 -7.91
CA ALA A 9 -14.43 23.31 -8.53
C ALA A 9 -13.30 22.92 -7.58
N LEU A 10 -13.37 23.36 -6.31
CA LEU A 10 -12.42 22.95 -5.27
C LEU A 10 -12.48 21.45 -4.98
N LEU A 11 -13.68 20.86 -4.99
CA LEU A 11 -13.84 19.42 -4.83
C LEU A 11 -13.18 18.67 -5.99
N LEU A 12 -13.42 19.12 -7.22
CA LEU A 12 -12.82 18.51 -8.41
C LEU A 12 -11.28 18.59 -8.39
N GLU A 13 -10.72 19.72 -7.96
CA GLU A 13 -9.28 19.88 -7.78
C GLU A 13 -8.73 18.89 -6.74
N CYS A 14 -9.39 18.77 -5.58
CA CYS A 14 -8.99 17.82 -4.54
C CYS A 14 -9.06 16.37 -5.02
N LEU A 15 -10.11 16.00 -5.77
CA LEU A 15 -10.24 14.66 -6.34
C LEU A 15 -9.16 14.37 -7.39
N THR A 16 -8.83 15.37 -8.21
CA THR A 16 -7.75 15.25 -9.21
C THR A 16 -6.39 15.05 -8.53
N ASP A 17 -6.13 15.77 -7.43
CA ASP A 17 -4.93 15.58 -6.60
C ASP A 17 -4.86 14.17 -6.04
N VAL A 18 -5.97 13.65 -5.48
CA VAL A 18 -6.06 12.28 -4.94
C VAL A 18 -5.80 11.25 -6.05
N ALA A 19 -6.44 11.39 -7.22
CA ALA A 19 -6.23 10.50 -8.36
C ALA A 19 -4.76 10.50 -8.81
N THR A 20 -4.12 11.67 -8.85
CA THR A 20 -2.71 11.81 -9.22
C THR A 20 -1.79 11.13 -8.21
N LEU A 21 -2.06 11.28 -6.91
CA LEU A 21 -1.28 10.62 -5.86
C LEU A 21 -1.46 9.10 -5.89
N LEU A 22 -2.67 8.61 -6.16
CA LEU A 22 -2.94 7.18 -6.32
C LEU A 22 -2.22 6.58 -7.53
N ASP A 23 -2.14 7.29 -8.66
CA ASP A 23 -1.38 6.82 -9.82
C ASP A 23 0.13 6.74 -9.54
N ARG A 24 0.66 7.69 -8.75
CA ARG A 24 2.03 7.61 -8.24
C ARG A 24 2.22 6.44 -7.30
N ALA A 25 1.26 6.17 -6.40
CA ALA A 25 1.30 5.02 -5.50
C ALA A 25 1.29 3.70 -6.28
N ARG A 26 0.49 3.62 -7.35
CA ARG A 26 0.49 2.48 -8.28
C ARG A 26 1.85 2.25 -8.93
N THR A 27 2.50 3.32 -9.39
CA THR A 27 3.86 3.21 -9.97
C THR A 27 4.85 2.71 -8.93
N VAL A 28 4.83 3.25 -7.72
CA VAL A 28 5.69 2.78 -6.62
C VAL A 28 5.42 1.31 -6.26
N ALA A 29 4.16 0.88 -6.26
CA ALA A 29 3.81 -0.52 -6.00
C ALA A 29 4.33 -1.47 -7.10
N ILE A 30 4.33 -1.03 -8.36
CA ILE A 30 4.94 -1.77 -9.47
C ILE A 30 6.47 -1.83 -9.32
N ASP A 31 7.09 -0.72 -8.96
CA ASP A 31 8.54 -0.65 -8.76
C ASP A 31 8.98 -1.53 -7.57
N GLN A 32 8.20 -1.54 -6.49
CA GLN A 32 8.41 -2.42 -5.35
C GLN A 32 8.32 -3.88 -5.77
N ARG A 33 7.32 -4.26 -6.58
CA ARG A 33 7.21 -5.61 -7.15
C ARG A 33 8.46 -5.98 -7.96
N ASN A 34 8.93 -5.06 -8.79
CA ASN A 34 10.10 -5.29 -9.64
C ASN A 34 11.38 -5.46 -8.79
N ALA A 35 11.54 -4.65 -7.74
CA ALA A 35 12.63 -4.78 -6.79
C ALA A 35 12.58 -6.11 -6.02
N LEU A 36 11.39 -6.58 -5.63
CA LEU A 36 11.18 -7.89 -5.00
C LEU A 36 11.58 -9.04 -5.93
N VAL A 37 11.17 -8.99 -7.20
CA VAL A 37 11.52 -10.01 -8.20
C VAL A 37 13.03 -9.99 -8.50
N ALA A 38 13.64 -8.80 -8.56
CA ALA A 38 15.07 -8.64 -8.79
C ALA A 38 15.94 -8.94 -7.55
N SER A 39 15.33 -9.20 -6.39
CA SER A 39 16.03 -9.35 -5.11
C SER A 39 16.93 -8.15 -4.77
N ASP A 40 16.44 -6.94 -5.02
CA ASP A 40 17.14 -5.67 -4.74
C ASP A 40 16.68 -5.09 -3.38
N PRO A 41 17.41 -5.34 -2.27
CA PRO A 41 17.03 -4.86 -0.95
C PRO A 41 17.04 -3.33 -0.84
N GLU A 42 17.92 -2.63 -1.57
CA GLU A 42 17.96 -1.16 -1.56
C GLU A 42 16.74 -0.59 -2.29
N GLY A 43 16.35 -1.20 -3.40
CA GLY A 43 15.12 -0.88 -4.13
C GLY A 43 13.86 -1.07 -3.28
N ILE A 44 13.78 -2.15 -2.51
CA ILE A 44 12.66 -2.43 -1.60
C ILE A 44 12.57 -1.34 -0.52
N VAL A 45 13.67 -1.01 0.17
CA VAL A 45 13.67 0.02 1.22
C VAL A 45 13.26 1.39 0.66
N ARG A 46 13.75 1.73 -0.53
CA ARG A 46 13.45 3.01 -1.19
C ARG A 46 11.98 3.12 -1.58
N THR A 47 11.41 2.04 -2.13
CA THR A 47 10.00 1.99 -2.54
C THR A 47 9.07 1.98 -1.32
N CYS A 48 9.41 1.27 -0.23
CA CYS A 48 8.65 1.33 1.02
C CYS A 48 8.57 2.76 1.60
N LYS A 49 9.67 3.50 1.65
CA LYS A 49 9.66 4.90 2.12
C LYS A 49 8.80 5.79 1.24
N ALA A 50 8.89 5.62 -0.08
CA ALA A 50 8.06 6.36 -1.03
C ALA A 50 6.57 6.03 -0.88
N GLU A 51 6.23 4.77 -0.61
CA GLU A 51 4.87 4.30 -0.36
C GLU A 51 4.29 4.94 0.92
N GLU A 52 5.03 4.93 2.03
CA GLU A 52 4.61 5.57 3.29
C GLU A 52 4.33 7.07 3.13
N ASP A 53 5.21 7.79 2.43
CA ASP A 53 5.05 9.22 2.18
C ASP A 53 3.85 9.51 1.26
N LEU A 54 3.60 8.66 0.26
CA LEU A 54 2.43 8.79 -0.61
C LEU A 54 1.13 8.50 0.13
N LEU A 55 1.08 7.46 0.96
CA LEU A 55 -0.10 7.12 1.78
C LEU A 55 -0.48 8.26 2.72
N ARG A 56 0.52 8.89 3.36
CA ARG A 56 0.29 10.07 4.22
C ARG A 56 -0.35 11.21 3.44
N ARG A 57 0.18 11.53 2.27
CA ARG A 57 -0.33 12.61 1.40
C ARG A 57 -1.71 12.31 0.84
N ILE A 58 -1.99 11.05 0.49
CA ILE A 58 -3.31 10.61 0.05
C ILE A 58 -4.32 10.83 1.18
N ALA A 59 -4.00 10.40 2.41
CA ALA A 59 -4.89 10.58 3.56
C ALA A 59 -5.19 12.06 3.87
N GLU A 60 -4.20 12.95 3.71
CA GLU A 60 -4.39 14.41 3.86
C GLU A 60 -5.29 14.98 2.77
N CYS A 61 -5.05 14.63 1.50
CA CYS A 61 -5.85 15.11 0.37
C CYS A 61 -7.28 14.57 0.40
N ASP A 62 -7.45 13.31 0.80
CA ASP A 62 -8.75 12.65 0.91
C ASP A 62 -9.58 13.28 2.03
N ARG A 63 -8.98 13.59 3.18
CA ARG A 63 -9.65 14.34 4.25
C ARG A 63 -10.10 15.71 3.77
N ARG A 64 -9.24 16.44 3.06
CA ARG A 64 -9.58 17.73 2.47
C ARG A 64 -10.73 17.61 1.45
N ALA A 65 -10.73 16.55 0.63
CA ALA A 65 -11.82 16.29 -0.31
C ALA A 65 -13.14 15.98 0.43
N ALA A 66 -13.09 15.23 1.53
CA ALA A 66 -14.24 14.93 2.37
C ALA A 66 -14.81 16.18 3.06
N ASP A 67 -13.95 17.07 3.54
CA ASP A 67 -14.36 18.35 4.13
C ASP A 67 -15.09 19.22 3.10
N VAL A 68 -14.53 19.36 1.88
CA VAL A 68 -15.16 20.13 0.79
C VAL A 68 -16.46 19.47 0.32
N ALA A 69 -16.51 18.13 0.25
CA ALA A 69 -17.74 17.42 -0.08
C ALA A 69 -18.84 17.66 0.97
N THR A 70 -18.46 17.72 2.25
CA THR A 70 -19.37 18.04 3.35
C THR A 70 -19.86 19.49 3.26
N GLU A 71 -18.99 20.44 2.94
CA GLU A 71 -19.39 21.83 2.68
C GLU A 71 -20.37 21.94 1.50
N LEU A 72 -20.14 21.18 0.43
CA LEU A 72 -21.04 21.13 -0.73
C LEU A 72 -22.41 20.54 -0.36
N ALA A 73 -22.42 19.47 0.44
CA ALA A 73 -23.65 18.83 0.92
C ALA A 73 -24.46 19.78 1.82
N ASN A 74 -23.79 20.46 2.76
CA ASN A 74 -24.39 21.46 3.62
C ASN A 74 -24.98 22.63 2.82
N TRP A 75 -24.26 23.10 1.79
CA TRP A 75 -24.76 24.15 0.91
C TRP A 75 -26.01 23.73 0.13
N ALA A 76 -26.06 22.47 -0.31
CA ALA A 76 -27.21 21.90 -1.00
C ALA A 76 -28.37 21.51 -0.05
N GLY A 77 -28.19 21.64 1.27
CA GLY A 77 -29.18 21.29 2.27
C GLY A 77 -29.42 19.78 2.40
N LEU A 78 -28.42 18.96 2.07
CA LEU A 78 -28.49 17.50 2.20
C LEU A 78 -28.34 17.09 3.67
N ASP A 79 -29.14 16.12 4.09
CA ASP A 79 -28.99 15.49 5.40
C ASP A 79 -27.69 14.64 5.43
N PRO A 80 -26.85 14.74 6.48
CA PRO A 80 -25.66 13.91 6.64
C PRO A 80 -25.89 12.41 6.42
N ASP A 81 -27.06 11.89 6.79
CA ASP A 81 -27.41 10.47 6.66
C ASP A 81 -27.79 10.07 5.22
N GLU A 82 -28.06 11.04 4.35
CA GLU A 82 -28.42 10.84 2.93
C GLU A 82 -27.26 11.15 1.96
N VAL A 83 -26.11 11.62 2.47
CA VAL A 83 -24.96 11.97 1.64
C VAL A 83 -24.34 10.73 0.99
N ASN A 84 -24.64 10.54 -0.28
CA ASN A 84 -24.00 9.57 -1.16
C ASN A 84 -23.33 10.25 -2.37
N VAL A 85 -22.54 9.48 -3.12
CA VAL A 85 -21.81 9.96 -4.32
C VAL A 85 -22.74 10.59 -5.35
N SER A 86 -23.92 10.02 -5.57
CA SER A 86 -24.88 10.57 -6.55
C SER A 86 -25.42 11.92 -6.09
N SER A 87 -25.76 12.07 -4.81
CA SER A 87 -26.22 13.34 -4.24
C SER A 87 -25.13 14.43 -4.26
N ILE A 88 -23.84 14.09 -4.07
CA ILE A 88 -22.73 15.05 -4.21
C ILE A 88 -22.59 15.52 -5.68
N VAL A 89 -22.72 14.59 -6.63
CA VAL A 89 -22.66 14.89 -8.07
C VAL A 89 -23.82 15.79 -8.50
N GLU A 90 -25.02 15.54 -7.97
CA GLU A 90 -26.19 16.39 -8.21
C GLU A 90 -26.04 17.77 -7.55
N ALA A 91 -25.52 17.83 -6.32
CA ALA A 91 -25.24 19.05 -5.59
C ALA A 91 -24.18 19.94 -6.27
N ALA A 92 -23.23 19.35 -7.00
CA ALA A 92 -22.24 20.09 -7.79
C ALA A 92 -22.83 20.75 -9.05
N GLY A 93 -24.04 20.38 -9.45
CA GLY A 93 -24.72 20.88 -10.64
C GLY A 93 -24.26 20.22 -11.95
N PRO A 94 -24.92 20.53 -13.07
CA PRO A 94 -24.77 19.81 -14.34
C PRO A 94 -23.42 20.00 -15.02
N GLU A 95 -22.71 21.09 -14.75
CA GLU A 95 -21.38 21.36 -15.34
C GLU A 95 -20.25 20.58 -14.64
N LEU A 96 -20.30 20.50 -13.31
CA LEU A 96 -19.23 19.91 -12.49
C LEU A 96 -19.54 18.48 -12.02
N GLY A 97 -20.81 18.06 -12.02
CA GLY A 97 -21.22 16.71 -11.65
C GLY A 97 -20.56 15.61 -12.49
N PRO A 98 -20.62 15.65 -13.84
CA PRO A 98 -19.99 14.65 -14.70
C PRO A 98 -18.47 14.48 -14.49
N PRO A 99 -17.64 15.55 -14.43
CA PRO A 99 -16.21 15.39 -14.16
C PRO A 99 -15.93 14.87 -12.74
N ILE A 100 -16.68 15.30 -11.72
CA ILE A 100 -16.55 14.77 -10.35
C ILE A 100 -16.84 13.26 -10.33
N ARG A 101 -17.93 12.82 -10.98
CA ARG A 101 -18.27 11.40 -11.09
C ARG A 101 -17.15 10.60 -11.77
N THR A 102 -16.57 11.16 -12.83
CA THR A 102 -15.48 10.53 -13.58
C THR A 102 -14.25 10.34 -12.71
N GLU A 103 -13.84 11.37 -11.97
CA GLU A 103 -12.69 11.27 -11.05
C GLU A 103 -12.96 10.31 -9.89
N LEU A 104 -14.17 10.27 -9.32
CA LEU A 104 -14.51 9.29 -8.27
C LEU A 104 -14.41 7.84 -8.77
N ILE A 105 -14.88 7.55 -9.99
CA ILE A 105 -14.73 6.23 -10.61
C ILE A 105 -13.25 5.91 -10.82
N ARG A 106 -12.47 6.88 -11.30
CA ARG A 106 -11.02 6.72 -11.51
C ARG A 106 -10.29 6.42 -10.20
N ILE A 107 -10.58 7.16 -9.14
CA ILE A 107 -10.03 6.94 -7.79
C ILE A 107 -10.37 5.53 -7.30
N ALA A 108 -11.63 5.09 -7.43
CA ALA A 108 -12.04 3.75 -7.00
C ALA A 108 -11.27 2.64 -7.72
N ASN A 109 -11.09 2.78 -9.04
CA ASN A 109 -10.31 1.83 -9.83
C ASN A 109 -8.83 1.82 -9.44
N LEU A 110 -8.20 3.00 -9.31
CA LEU A 110 -6.80 3.12 -8.92
C LEU A 110 -6.55 2.55 -7.51
N ALA A 111 -7.43 2.86 -6.55
CA ALA A 111 -7.33 2.34 -5.19
C ALA A 111 -7.44 0.81 -5.15
N LYS A 112 -8.30 0.22 -5.99
CA LYS A 112 -8.41 -1.23 -6.15
C LYS A 112 -7.11 -1.83 -6.71
N GLU A 113 -6.57 -1.26 -7.78
CA GLU A 113 -5.32 -1.73 -8.38
C GLU A 113 -4.13 -1.64 -7.40
N VAL A 114 -4.00 -0.54 -6.67
CA VAL A 114 -2.96 -0.38 -5.64
C VAL A 114 -3.09 -1.43 -4.55
N ARG A 115 -4.32 -1.71 -4.09
CA ARG A 115 -4.56 -2.76 -3.09
C ARG A 115 -4.17 -4.15 -3.59
N GLU A 116 -4.57 -4.50 -4.81
CA GLU A 116 -4.22 -5.78 -5.42
C GLU A 116 -2.70 -5.94 -5.59
N LEU A 117 -1.99 -4.88 -6.02
CA LEU A 117 -0.53 -4.89 -6.11
C LEU A 117 0.14 -5.04 -4.74
N SER A 118 -0.36 -4.35 -3.72
CA SER A 118 0.15 -4.45 -2.36
C SER A 118 -0.02 -5.87 -1.78
N GLU A 119 -1.17 -6.51 -2.03
CA GLU A 119 -1.39 -7.91 -1.64
C GLU A 119 -0.43 -8.88 -2.34
N ILE A 120 -0.14 -8.66 -3.63
CA ILE A 120 0.84 -9.44 -4.38
C ILE A 120 2.24 -9.25 -3.80
N ASN A 121 2.65 -8.00 -3.55
CA ASN A 121 3.96 -7.68 -2.97
C ASN A 121 4.13 -8.30 -1.59
N HIS A 122 3.08 -8.27 -0.76
CA HIS A 122 3.08 -8.92 0.55
C HIS A 122 3.26 -10.45 0.45
N LYS A 123 2.58 -11.10 -0.50
CA LYS A 123 2.76 -12.54 -0.76
C LYS A 123 4.18 -12.87 -1.23
N LEU A 124 4.77 -12.04 -2.11
CA LEU A 124 6.15 -12.22 -2.58
C LEU A 124 7.15 -12.11 -1.41
N LEU A 125 6.97 -11.12 -0.53
CA LEU A 125 7.78 -10.97 0.68
C LEU A 125 7.66 -12.17 1.61
N SER A 126 6.44 -12.62 1.90
CA SER A 126 6.20 -13.79 2.76
C SER A 126 6.88 -15.04 2.21
N ASN A 127 6.71 -15.32 0.92
CA ASN A 127 7.34 -16.46 0.27
C ASN A 127 8.88 -16.36 0.29
N GLY A 128 9.43 -15.17 0.06
CA GLY A 128 10.88 -14.94 0.15
C GLY A 128 11.43 -15.22 1.55
N LEU A 129 10.73 -14.76 2.59
CA LEU A 129 11.10 -15.02 3.98
C LEU A 129 11.00 -16.51 4.34
N GLU A 130 10.00 -17.22 3.86
CA GLU A 130 9.86 -18.67 4.05
C GLU A 130 11.03 -19.44 3.41
N VAL A 131 11.45 -19.05 2.20
CA VAL A 131 12.62 -19.66 1.53
C VAL A 131 13.89 -19.38 2.34
N ILE A 132 14.10 -18.15 2.79
CA ILE A 132 15.26 -17.81 3.64
C ILE A 132 15.24 -18.63 4.93
N ALA A 133 14.09 -18.74 5.60
CA ALA A 133 13.93 -19.56 6.80
C ALA A 133 14.15 -21.06 6.53
N CYS A 134 13.79 -21.56 5.35
CA CYS A 134 14.10 -22.91 4.92
C CYS A 134 15.62 -23.10 4.75
N CYS A 135 16.29 -22.21 4.02
CA CYS A 135 17.75 -22.25 3.83
C CYS A 135 18.51 -22.17 5.16
N LEU A 136 18.10 -21.29 6.07
CA LEU A 136 18.69 -21.16 7.41
C LEU A 136 18.48 -22.42 8.25
N ARG A 137 17.30 -23.06 8.16
CA ARG A 137 17.07 -24.36 8.82
C ARG A 137 17.98 -25.43 8.25
N THR A 138 18.09 -25.54 6.92
CA THR A 138 18.97 -26.52 6.26
C THR A 138 20.43 -26.33 6.70
N LEU A 139 20.94 -25.09 6.64
CA LEU A 139 22.30 -24.76 7.10
C LEU A 139 22.50 -25.00 8.60
N GLY A 140 21.48 -24.73 9.42
CA GLY A 140 21.51 -25.00 10.86
C GLY A 140 21.39 -26.48 11.23
N THR A 141 20.85 -27.30 10.33
CA THR A 141 20.75 -28.76 10.47
C THR A 141 21.89 -29.52 9.82
N GLU A 142 22.80 -28.88 9.08
CA GLU A 142 24.06 -29.53 8.72
C GLU A 142 24.80 -29.83 10.02
N PRO A 143 24.91 -31.10 10.43
CA PRO A 143 25.78 -31.45 11.54
C PRO A 143 27.16 -31.06 11.04
N GLY A 144 27.82 -30.13 11.72
CA GLY A 144 29.21 -29.80 11.44
C GLY A 144 29.94 -31.11 11.23
N GLN A 145 30.53 -31.29 10.04
CA GLN A 145 31.16 -32.54 9.60
C GLN A 145 31.82 -33.19 10.80
N SER A 146 31.34 -34.38 11.19
CA SER A 146 31.97 -35.17 12.25
C SER A 146 33.41 -35.44 11.82
N ALA A 147 34.33 -34.58 12.25
CA ALA A 147 35.73 -34.76 12.03
C ALA A 147 36.18 -35.83 13.02
N TYR A 148 36.67 -36.95 12.51
CA TYR A 148 37.35 -37.93 13.34
C TYR A 148 38.56 -37.26 14.00
N SER A 149 38.66 -37.38 15.32
CA SER A 149 39.90 -37.07 16.03
C SER A 149 41.04 -37.93 15.48
N LYS A 150 42.30 -37.49 15.68
CA LYS A 150 43.49 -38.30 15.32
C LYS A 150 43.50 -39.69 15.99
N ASP A 151 42.71 -39.88 17.05
CA ASP A 151 42.55 -41.13 17.79
C ASP A 151 41.29 -41.95 17.40
N GLY A 152 40.55 -41.53 16.37
CA GLY A 152 39.39 -42.27 15.83
C GLY A 152 38.07 -42.10 16.59
N GLU A 153 38.03 -41.27 17.64
CA GLU A 153 36.80 -40.94 18.35
C GLU A 153 35.99 -39.84 17.64
N LEU A 154 34.66 -40.00 17.64
CA LEU A 154 33.69 -39.02 17.12
C LEU A 154 33.67 -37.80 18.04
N VAL A 155 34.15 -36.65 17.55
CA VAL A 155 34.00 -35.38 18.26
C VAL A 155 32.59 -34.85 17.96
N GLU A 156 31.70 -34.92 18.95
CA GLU A 156 30.40 -34.25 18.85
C GLU A 156 30.61 -32.74 18.74
N SER A 157 30.31 -32.19 17.55
CA SER A 157 30.29 -30.75 17.31
C SER A 157 29.26 -30.13 18.26
N ARG A 158 29.71 -29.23 19.14
CA ARG A 158 28.83 -28.47 20.03
C ARG A 158 27.72 -27.78 19.21
N PRO A 159 26.46 -27.78 19.69
CA PRO A 159 25.37 -27.14 18.97
C PRO A 159 25.63 -25.63 18.86
N CYS A 160 25.44 -25.12 17.66
CA CYS A 160 25.52 -23.70 17.33
C CYS A 160 24.46 -22.91 18.12
N ILE A 161 24.80 -21.70 18.57
CA ILE A 161 24.08 -20.88 19.57
C ILE A 161 22.73 -20.31 19.05
N ILE A 162 22.28 -20.63 17.85
CA ILE A 162 21.01 -20.12 17.33
C ILE A 162 19.86 -21.02 17.77
N SER A 163 19.53 -20.94 19.07
CA SER A 163 18.26 -21.43 19.60
C SER A 163 17.16 -20.45 19.20
N LEU A 164 16.57 -20.64 18.01
CA LEU A 164 15.28 -20.03 17.71
C LEU A 164 14.19 -20.94 18.29
N ASP A 165 13.51 -20.40 19.30
CA ASP A 165 12.48 -20.98 20.13
C ASP A 165 11.56 -22.01 19.44
N ARG A 166 11.47 -23.20 20.05
CA ARG A 166 10.36 -24.13 19.87
C ARG A 166 9.18 -23.64 20.73
N LYS A 167 8.13 -23.13 20.09
CA LYS A 167 6.76 -23.27 20.61
C LYS A 167 5.84 -23.74 19.49
N ALA A 168 5.51 -25.03 19.57
CA ALA A 168 4.28 -25.64 19.06
C ALA A 168 3.63 -26.32 20.26
#